data_AF-A0A5B9D133-F1
#
_entry.id   AF-A0A5B9D133-F1
#
_cell.length_a   1.000
_cell.length_b   1.000
_cell.length_c   1.000
_cell.angle_alpha   90.00
_cell.angle_beta   90.00
_cell.angle_gamma   90.00
#
_symmetry.space_group_name_H-M   'P 1'
#
loop_
_entity.id
_entity.type
_entity.pdbx_description
1 polymer ?
#
loop_
_entity_poly.entity_id
_entity_poly.type
_entity_poly.pdbx_seq_one_letter_code
_entity_poly.pdbx_strand_id
1 'polypeptide(L)'
;MSASFQKDKTSSDYHSVVEQSGIKAEAGGFEITVKDKTTLTGGIIASTAPADKNKLTTGSITTSDITNSAHATASSHGFSLSGNDTIKNITKNVLNHGKAKDNAEGETKSAISDGTIILTDTTEQRAMGQDAGEIIGSLNRNTAAAHQGVAPIDATSLEAAVHNRLDMTNDLLDEGIKIVDHGFENMFYKEHHLATVEHDKDGNVIYAKDENGNPIRDSHGNPQPLYHYLTPEEEEHLQKGSDGKVHVFLNGIFTTPDEAAHNAVQLSDNKNDPHYFLVFPHSDSLLVEGFIAGYQYVLEGDLGGLTNSTKKFQHLLYSLGNTGLHIDGHSRGSMTAGNGSYNLAKHGVHGIAKETTINFFGPAFNTQDMADTLYILSDGKQDYVYTQGHILDPISTVIGYNFPTVYGVPFRPYYLLHPSILPMREMGGAFLGFNPSTHNCYGDASPKCKTNYGSFDFKKVYSTRTGNKK
;
A
#
# COMPACT_ATOMS: atom_id res chain seq x y z
N MET A 1 30.63 11.07 32.68
CA MET A 1 30.46 10.21 31.49
C MET A 1 29.87 11.06 30.39
N SER A 2 30.58 11.21 29.29
CA SER A 2 30.11 11.94 28.11
C SER A 2 29.60 10.88 27.13
N ALA A 3 28.30 10.89 26.82
CA ALA A 3 27.72 10.03 25.80
C ALA A 3 27.46 10.87 24.55
N SER A 4 28.19 10.62 23.47
CA SER A 4 27.85 11.11 22.14
C SER A 4 27.00 10.04 21.43
N PHE A 5 25.75 10.35 21.11
CA PHE A 5 24.96 9.54 20.18
C PHE A 5 25.29 10.00 18.76
N GLN A 6 25.87 9.09 17.97
CA GLN A 6 26.13 9.31 16.55
C GLN A 6 25.13 8.46 15.76
N LYS A 7 24.42 9.13 14.84
CA LYS A 7 23.33 8.59 14.01
C LYS A 7 23.90 7.59 13.00
N ASP A 8 23.32 6.38 12.93
CA ASP A 8 23.62 5.42 11.88
C ASP A 8 23.27 6.02 10.51
N LYS A 9 24.14 5.79 9.52
CA LYS A 9 23.94 6.22 8.13
C LYS A 9 23.62 5.00 7.28
N THR A 10 22.40 4.97 6.78
CA THR A 10 21.93 3.99 5.81
C THR A 10 21.75 4.68 4.46
N SER A 11 22.26 4.08 3.40
CA SER A 11 22.10 4.54 2.01
C SER A 11 21.71 3.36 1.14
N SER A 12 20.69 3.54 0.31
CA SER A 12 20.20 2.54 -0.66
C SER A 12 20.13 3.19 -2.04
N ASP A 13 20.78 2.57 -3.02
CA ASP A 13 20.75 2.99 -4.43
C ASP A 13 19.97 1.94 -5.23
N TYR A 14 18.86 2.34 -5.86
CA TYR A 14 17.92 1.45 -6.56
C TYR A 14 17.63 1.94 -7.98
N HIS A 15 17.95 1.10 -8.96
CA HIS A 15 17.72 1.32 -10.37
C HIS A 15 17.22 0.02 -11.00
N SER A 16 15.91 -0.18 -11.12
CA SER A 16 15.35 -1.35 -11.81
C SER A 16 14.19 -0.96 -12.72
N VAL A 17 14.10 -1.61 -13.88
CA VAL A 17 12.87 -1.65 -14.66
C VAL A 17 11.84 -2.44 -13.85
N VAL A 18 10.67 -1.86 -13.66
CA VAL A 18 9.56 -2.50 -12.92
C VAL A 18 8.69 -3.27 -13.91
N GLU A 19 8.30 -2.62 -15.01
CA GLU A 19 7.54 -3.25 -16.10
C GLU A 19 8.22 -3.05 -17.44
N GLN A 20 8.20 -4.11 -18.26
CA GLN A 20 8.86 -4.13 -19.56
C GLN A 20 7.93 -3.59 -20.66
N SER A 21 8.34 -2.51 -21.34
CA SER A 21 7.59 -1.96 -22.48
C SER A 21 7.66 -2.88 -23.71
N GLY A 22 6.56 -3.01 -24.46
CA GLY A 22 6.60 -3.80 -25.70
C GLY A 22 5.25 -3.98 -26.42
N ILE A 23 5.31 -4.63 -27.57
CA ILE A 23 4.13 -5.10 -28.32
C ILE A 23 3.92 -6.58 -27.99
N LYS A 24 2.71 -6.96 -27.58
CA LYS A 24 2.34 -8.36 -27.30
C LYS A 24 1.20 -8.77 -28.23
N ALA A 25 1.48 -9.72 -29.12
CA ALA A 25 0.49 -10.37 -29.97
C ALA A 25 0.16 -11.76 -29.43
N GLU A 26 -1.10 -12.17 -29.54
CA GLU A 26 -1.51 -13.52 -29.13
C GLU A 26 -1.43 -14.49 -30.32
N ALA A 27 -2.32 -15.48 -30.39
CA ALA A 27 -2.30 -16.53 -31.43
C ALA A 27 -2.45 -16.02 -32.89
N GLY A 28 -2.83 -14.75 -33.07
CA GLY A 28 -2.93 -14.07 -34.36
C GLY A 28 -1.59 -13.64 -34.96
N GLY A 29 -0.52 -13.57 -34.16
CA GLY A 29 0.80 -13.13 -34.60
C GLY A 29 0.91 -11.62 -34.82
N PHE A 30 2.04 -11.17 -35.37
CA PHE A 30 2.25 -9.77 -35.71
C PHE A 30 2.70 -9.59 -37.16
N GLU A 31 2.23 -8.50 -37.79
CA GLU A 31 2.82 -7.97 -39.02
C GLU A 31 3.12 -6.49 -38.81
N ILE A 32 4.38 -6.17 -38.54
CA ILE A 32 4.85 -4.83 -38.20
C ILE A 32 5.69 -4.31 -39.36
N THR A 33 5.35 -3.12 -39.87
CA THR A 33 6.16 -2.41 -40.87
C THR A 33 6.62 -1.08 -40.30
N VAL A 34 7.93 -0.93 -40.15
CA VAL A 34 8.59 0.31 -39.75
C VAL A 34 9.40 0.80 -40.94
N LYS A 35 9.29 2.07 -41.28
CA LYS A 35 9.95 2.59 -42.49
C LYS A 35 11.47 2.66 -42.34
N ASP A 36 11.93 3.20 -41.21
CA ASP A 36 13.32 3.62 -41.05
C ASP A 36 14.06 2.74 -40.01
N LYS A 37 13.81 2.91 -38.71
CA LYS A 37 14.57 2.20 -37.66
C LYS A 37 13.69 1.71 -36.52
N THR A 38 13.91 0.46 -36.09
CA THR A 38 13.36 -0.11 -34.85
C THR A 38 14.42 -0.10 -33.76
N THR A 39 14.18 0.63 -32.66
CA THR A 39 15.09 0.63 -31.49
C THR A 39 14.36 0.03 -30.29
N LEU A 40 14.97 -0.97 -29.65
CA LEU A 40 14.51 -1.56 -28.40
C LEU A 40 15.55 -1.31 -27.31
N THR A 41 15.10 -0.81 -26.16
CA THR A 41 15.92 -0.58 -24.96
C THR A 41 15.21 -1.22 -23.79
N GLY A 42 15.64 -2.42 -23.42
CA GLY A 42 14.92 -3.33 -22.55
C GLY A 42 13.50 -3.67 -23.01
N GLY A 43 13.14 -3.47 -24.28
CA GLY A 43 11.76 -3.60 -24.78
C GLY A 43 11.52 -4.87 -25.60
N ILE A 44 10.26 -5.32 -25.69
CA ILE A 44 9.91 -6.57 -26.39
C ILE A 44 8.92 -6.41 -27.56
N ILE A 45 9.04 -7.31 -28.53
CA ILE A 45 7.97 -7.63 -29.49
C ILE A 45 7.67 -9.12 -29.32
N ALA A 46 6.64 -9.43 -28.54
CA ALA A 46 6.29 -10.79 -28.17
C ALA A 46 5.07 -11.31 -28.95
N SER A 47 5.05 -12.61 -29.20
CA SER A 47 3.96 -13.33 -29.83
C SER A 47 3.78 -14.70 -29.22
N THR A 48 2.53 -15.15 -29.01
CA THR A 48 2.22 -16.56 -28.71
C THR A 48 1.89 -17.38 -29.97
N ALA A 49 1.86 -16.75 -31.14
CA ALA A 49 1.64 -17.42 -32.42
C ALA A 49 2.89 -18.15 -32.92
N PRO A 50 2.72 -19.22 -33.73
CA PRO A 50 3.82 -19.85 -34.46
C PRO A 50 4.61 -18.85 -35.34
N ALA A 51 5.89 -19.12 -35.56
CA ALA A 51 6.82 -18.18 -36.20
C ALA A 51 6.44 -17.76 -37.63
N ASP A 52 5.70 -18.59 -38.37
CA ASP A 52 5.19 -18.28 -39.71
C ASP A 52 4.13 -17.17 -39.74
N LYS A 53 3.54 -16.83 -38.59
CA LYS A 53 2.58 -15.71 -38.43
C LYS A 53 3.20 -14.42 -37.92
N ASN A 54 4.51 -14.40 -37.73
CA ASN A 54 5.23 -13.28 -37.14
C ASN A 54 6.16 -12.67 -38.18
N LYS A 55 5.95 -11.40 -38.51
CA LYS A 55 6.72 -10.69 -39.54
C LYS A 55 7.01 -9.25 -39.11
N LEU A 56 8.30 -8.91 -39.07
CA LEU A 56 8.78 -7.54 -38.85
C LEU A 56 9.54 -7.09 -40.10
N THR A 57 9.07 -6.02 -40.73
CA THR A 57 9.77 -5.32 -41.82
C THR A 57 10.25 -3.97 -41.31
N THR A 58 11.55 -3.70 -41.34
CA THR A 58 12.13 -2.44 -40.83
C THR A 58 13.40 -2.07 -41.59
N GLY A 59 13.80 -0.81 -41.65
CA GLY A 59 15.05 -0.41 -42.31
C GLY A 59 16.28 -0.95 -41.56
N SER A 60 16.42 -0.61 -40.29
CA SER A 60 17.46 -1.13 -39.39
C SER A 60 16.91 -1.47 -37.99
N ILE A 61 17.65 -2.30 -37.24
CA ILE A 61 17.31 -2.68 -35.86
C ILE A 61 18.48 -2.36 -34.93
N THR A 62 18.18 -1.81 -33.76
CA THR A 62 19.16 -1.68 -32.67
C THR A 62 18.51 -2.12 -31.36
N THR A 63 19.21 -2.95 -30.61
CA THR A 63 18.75 -3.47 -29.31
C THR A 63 19.76 -3.10 -28.22
N SER A 64 19.27 -2.81 -27.04
CA SER A 64 20.08 -2.57 -25.84
C SER A 64 19.36 -3.11 -24.62
N ASP A 65 20.12 -3.59 -23.65
CA ASP A 65 19.58 -4.13 -22.40
C ASP A 65 19.70 -3.06 -21.30
N ILE A 66 18.85 -3.14 -20.28
CA ILE A 66 18.89 -2.28 -19.10
C ILE A 66 19.42 -3.11 -17.94
N THR A 67 20.52 -2.67 -17.33
CA THR A 67 21.03 -3.27 -16.09
C THR A 67 20.21 -2.79 -14.91
N ASN A 68 19.63 -3.74 -14.18
CA ASN A 68 18.90 -3.51 -12.95
C ASN A 68 19.84 -3.73 -11.76
N SER A 69 19.82 -2.83 -10.77
CA SER A 69 20.67 -2.90 -9.58
C SER A 69 19.97 -2.37 -8.34
N ALA A 70 20.22 -3.03 -7.22
CA ALA A 70 19.89 -2.55 -5.89
C ALA A 70 21.11 -2.77 -5.00
N HIS A 71 21.56 -1.71 -4.31
CA HIS A 71 22.73 -1.76 -3.44
C HIS A 71 22.42 -1.10 -2.09
N ALA A 72 22.62 -1.85 -1.00
CA ALA A 72 22.44 -1.35 0.35
C ALA A 72 23.71 -1.51 1.19
N THR A 73 23.99 -0.49 2.01
CA THR A 73 25.11 -0.50 2.97
C THR A 73 24.61 -0.19 4.37
N ALA A 74 24.97 -1.06 5.32
CA ALA A 74 24.76 -0.84 6.74
C ALA A 74 26.10 -0.93 7.51
N SER A 75 26.33 -0.01 8.45
CA SER A 75 27.49 -0.04 9.34
C SER A 75 27.07 0.15 10.79
N SER A 76 27.29 -0.84 11.65
CA SER A 76 27.08 -0.73 13.09
C SER A 76 28.43 -0.57 13.80
N HIS A 77 28.58 0.47 14.61
CA HIS A 77 29.77 0.68 15.45
C HIS A 77 29.48 0.16 16.87
N GLY A 78 30.04 -1.01 17.20
CA GLY A 78 29.85 -1.64 18.51
C GLY A 78 30.46 -0.85 19.67
N PHE A 79 29.66 -0.63 20.71
CA PHE A 79 30.02 -0.01 21.97
C PHE A 79 30.88 -0.97 22.83
N SER A 80 32.08 -0.54 23.24
CA SER A 80 32.92 -1.31 24.17
C SER A 80 32.66 -0.88 25.62
N LEU A 81 32.16 -1.81 26.44
CA LEU A 81 32.10 -1.65 27.90
C LEU A 81 33.29 -2.37 28.52
N SER A 82 34.15 -1.59 29.20
CA SER A 82 35.33 -2.06 29.90
C SER A 82 34.95 -2.77 31.22
N GLY A 83 35.31 -4.05 31.37
CA GLY A 83 35.20 -4.75 32.64
C GLY A 83 35.70 -6.21 32.62
N ASN A 84 36.93 -6.41 33.07
CA ASN A 84 37.60 -7.65 33.52
C ASN A 84 37.66 -8.91 32.62
N ASP A 85 38.76 -8.98 31.87
CA ASP A 85 39.74 -10.08 31.64
C ASP A 85 39.37 -11.56 31.44
N THR A 86 38.09 -11.96 31.33
CA THR A 86 37.71 -13.34 30.93
C THR A 86 37.08 -13.42 29.52
N ILE A 87 37.10 -12.31 28.77
CA ILE A 87 36.57 -12.21 27.41
C ILE A 87 37.66 -11.72 26.45
N LYS A 88 38.77 -12.46 26.33
CA LYS A 88 39.84 -12.15 25.36
C LYS A 88 39.82 -13.01 24.09
N ASN A 89 38.98 -14.05 24.03
CA ASN A 89 38.84 -14.90 22.83
C ASN A 89 37.51 -14.73 22.07
N ILE A 90 36.50 -14.10 22.67
CA ILE A 90 35.23 -13.80 21.98
C ILE A 90 35.36 -12.49 21.15
N THR A 91 36.28 -11.60 21.55
CA THR A 91 36.43 -10.25 20.97
C THR A 91 37.27 -10.21 19.68
N LYS A 92 37.90 -11.32 19.26
CA LYS A 92 38.70 -11.35 18.01
C LYS A 92 37.88 -11.71 16.75
N ASN A 93 36.76 -12.41 16.89
CA ASN A 93 35.91 -12.79 15.76
C ASN A 93 34.76 -11.79 15.49
N VAL A 94 34.41 -10.96 16.47
CA VAL A 94 33.33 -9.97 16.34
C VAL A 94 33.80 -8.65 15.73
N LEU A 95 35.10 -8.33 15.83
CA LEU A 95 35.61 -7.00 15.46
C LEU A 95 35.97 -6.80 13.98
N ASN A 96 35.84 -7.82 13.11
CA ASN A 96 36.32 -7.74 11.73
C ASN A 96 35.24 -7.84 10.64
N HIS A 97 33.94 -7.96 10.98
CA HIS A 97 32.88 -8.16 9.98
C HIS A 97 31.64 -7.28 10.20
N GLY A 98 31.83 -6.00 10.51
CA GLY A 98 30.75 -5.03 10.73
C GLY A 98 30.40 -4.14 9.52
N LYS A 99 30.55 -4.64 8.29
CA LYS A 99 30.01 -4.00 7.08
C LYS A 99 29.29 -5.05 6.26
N ALA A 100 27.99 -5.16 6.44
CA ALA A 100 27.15 -5.92 5.54
C ALA A 100 26.90 -5.05 4.29
N LYS A 101 27.37 -5.54 3.15
CA LYS A 101 27.02 -5.03 1.83
C LYS A 101 26.12 -6.07 1.20
N ASP A 102 24.96 -5.66 0.73
CA ASP A 102 24.07 -6.53 -0.02
C ASP A 102 23.78 -5.89 -1.39
N ASN A 103 23.90 -6.71 -2.42
CA ASN A 103 23.85 -6.30 -3.82
C ASN A 103 22.94 -7.28 -4.57
N ALA A 104 21.93 -6.75 -5.27
CA ALA A 104 21.11 -7.50 -6.21
C ALA A 104 21.29 -6.91 -7.61
N GLU A 105 21.54 -7.77 -8.59
CA GLU A 105 21.70 -7.41 -10.00
C GLU A 105 20.72 -8.23 -10.85
N GLY A 106 20.19 -7.60 -11.89
CA GLY A 106 19.28 -8.21 -12.86
C GLY A 106 19.37 -7.51 -14.21
N GLU A 107 18.75 -8.05 -15.25
CA GLU A 107 18.77 -7.45 -16.59
C GLU A 107 17.37 -7.43 -17.21
N THR A 108 17.03 -6.31 -17.82
CA THR A 108 15.87 -6.20 -18.72
C THR A 108 16.38 -6.13 -20.15
N LYS A 109 16.24 -7.24 -20.86
CA LYS A 109 16.76 -7.45 -22.21
C LYS A 109 15.77 -7.04 -23.27
N SER A 110 16.28 -6.50 -24.38
CA SER A 110 15.45 -6.33 -25.56
C SER A 110 15.25 -7.66 -26.28
N ALA A 111 14.02 -8.04 -26.64
CA ALA A 111 13.77 -9.33 -27.29
C ALA A 111 12.63 -9.29 -28.33
N ILE A 112 12.73 -10.11 -29.37
CA ILE A 112 11.72 -10.23 -30.44
C ILE A 112 11.39 -11.71 -30.63
N SER A 113 10.12 -12.08 -30.48
CA SER A 113 9.62 -13.44 -30.67
C SER A 113 9.94 -13.99 -32.06
N ASP A 114 9.95 -15.32 -32.17
CA ASP A 114 10.32 -15.98 -33.42
C ASP A 114 9.43 -15.61 -34.60
N GLY A 115 10.06 -15.35 -35.74
CA GLY A 115 9.39 -14.87 -36.96
C GLY A 115 10.36 -14.38 -38.03
N THR A 116 9.77 -13.98 -39.16
CA THR A 116 10.48 -13.43 -40.32
C THR A 116 10.85 -11.97 -40.07
N ILE A 117 12.15 -11.64 -40.13
CA ILE A 117 12.64 -10.26 -40.04
C ILE A 117 13.23 -9.85 -41.39
N ILE A 118 12.70 -8.77 -41.96
CA ILE A 118 13.15 -8.20 -43.23
C ILE A 118 13.78 -6.84 -42.93
N LEU A 119 15.09 -6.73 -43.19
CA LEU A 119 15.82 -5.47 -43.06
C LEU A 119 15.94 -4.78 -44.43
N THR A 120 15.37 -3.59 -44.58
CA THR A 120 15.26 -2.91 -45.89
C THR A 120 16.39 -1.91 -46.19
N ASP A 121 17.16 -1.47 -45.19
CA ASP A 121 18.29 -0.54 -45.40
C ASP A 121 19.65 -1.23 -45.32
N THR A 122 20.20 -1.58 -46.49
CA THR A 122 21.52 -2.22 -46.62
C THR A 122 22.72 -1.27 -46.41
N THR A 123 22.48 0.03 -46.21
CA THR A 123 23.52 1.05 -46.04
C THR A 123 23.86 1.24 -44.57
N GLU A 124 22.85 1.35 -43.70
CA GLU A 124 23.04 1.42 -42.24
C GLU A 124 23.62 0.11 -41.67
N GLN A 125 23.25 -1.04 -42.24
CA GLN A 125 23.80 -2.35 -41.86
C GLN A 125 25.32 -2.41 -42.04
N ARG A 126 25.83 -1.91 -43.18
CA ARG A 126 27.27 -1.83 -43.46
C ARG A 126 28.00 -0.84 -42.55
N ALA A 127 27.33 0.22 -42.09
CA ALA A 127 27.89 1.16 -41.12
C ALA A 127 28.02 0.55 -39.71
N MET A 128 27.19 -0.44 -39.38
CA MET A 128 27.28 -1.23 -38.14
C MET A 128 28.33 -2.36 -38.21
N GLY A 129 28.94 -2.59 -39.38
CA GLY A 129 30.02 -3.58 -39.56
C GLY A 129 29.55 -5.04 -39.53
N GLN A 130 28.25 -5.30 -39.62
CA GLN A 130 27.63 -6.62 -39.57
C GLN A 130 26.73 -6.83 -40.80
N ASP A 131 26.63 -8.06 -41.30
CA ASP A 131 25.63 -8.37 -42.33
C ASP A 131 24.24 -8.63 -41.72
N ALA A 132 23.19 -8.59 -42.55
CA ALA A 132 21.81 -8.73 -42.09
C ALA A 132 21.56 -10.05 -41.33
N GLY A 133 22.24 -11.14 -41.70
CA GLY A 133 22.14 -12.42 -41.03
C GLY A 133 22.78 -12.41 -39.65
N GLU A 134 23.92 -11.73 -39.48
CA GLU A 134 24.56 -11.53 -38.18
C GLU A 134 23.71 -10.66 -37.24
N ILE A 135 23.13 -9.57 -37.74
CA ILE A 135 22.25 -8.70 -36.96
C ILE A 135 21.04 -9.50 -36.46
N ILE A 136 20.36 -10.23 -37.36
CA ILE A 136 19.19 -11.05 -37.00
C ILE A 136 19.58 -12.19 -36.04
N GLY A 137 20.73 -12.83 -36.28
CA GLY A 137 21.25 -13.91 -35.44
C GLY A 137 21.63 -13.48 -34.03
N SER A 138 21.95 -12.19 -33.83
CA SER A 138 22.29 -11.62 -32.52
C SER A 138 21.09 -11.19 -31.67
N LEU A 139 19.88 -11.17 -32.24
CA LEU A 139 18.67 -10.76 -31.51
C LEU A 139 18.29 -11.79 -30.45
N ASN A 140 17.99 -11.33 -29.23
CA ASN A 140 17.39 -12.19 -28.22
C ASN A 140 15.95 -12.58 -28.64
N ARG A 141 15.70 -13.89 -28.68
CA ARG A 141 14.39 -14.47 -29.07
C ARG A 141 13.54 -14.88 -27.87
N ASN A 142 14.11 -14.86 -26.68
CA ASN A 142 13.42 -15.24 -25.46
C ASN A 142 12.71 -14.04 -24.85
N THR A 143 11.51 -13.76 -25.35
CA THR A 143 10.65 -12.68 -24.83
C THR A 143 10.03 -12.99 -23.47
N ALA A 144 9.92 -14.27 -23.10
CA ALA A 144 9.33 -14.71 -21.83
C ALA A 144 10.26 -14.49 -20.62
N ALA A 145 11.58 -14.62 -20.82
CA ALA A 145 12.59 -14.38 -19.79
C ALA A 145 13.39 -13.08 -20.04
N ALA A 146 12.86 -12.18 -20.87
CA ALA A 146 13.52 -10.93 -21.22
C ALA A 146 13.55 -9.92 -20.07
N HIS A 147 12.78 -10.11 -19.00
CA HIS A 147 12.71 -9.17 -17.88
C HIS A 147 13.11 -9.84 -16.57
N GLN A 148 14.20 -9.35 -15.96
CA GLN A 148 14.65 -9.73 -14.62
C GLN A 148 14.91 -8.45 -13.83
N GLY A 149 13.85 -7.89 -13.24
CA GLY A 149 13.96 -6.77 -12.30
C GLY A 149 14.61 -7.20 -10.98
N VAL A 150 15.13 -6.23 -10.23
CA VAL A 150 15.59 -6.45 -8.85
C VAL A 150 14.65 -5.72 -7.89
N ALA A 151 14.45 -6.28 -6.70
CA ALA A 151 13.69 -5.62 -5.65
C ALA A 151 14.59 -4.62 -4.89
N PRO A 152 14.03 -3.52 -4.34
CA PRO A 152 14.78 -2.63 -3.46
C PRO A 152 15.23 -3.37 -2.20
N ILE A 153 16.51 -3.24 -1.83
CA ILE A 153 17.05 -3.89 -0.63
C ILE A 153 16.69 -3.04 0.59
N ASP A 154 15.93 -3.62 1.51
CA ASP A 154 15.60 -3.02 2.80
C ASP A 154 16.78 -3.19 3.78
N ALA A 155 17.48 -2.11 4.06
CA ALA A 155 18.61 -2.11 4.98
C ALA A 155 18.25 -2.46 6.44
N THR A 156 16.97 -2.40 6.82
CA THR A 156 16.50 -2.88 8.14
C THR A 156 16.30 -4.41 8.16
N SER A 157 15.99 -5.01 7.00
CA SER A 157 15.91 -6.48 6.85
C SER A 157 17.28 -7.17 6.93
N LEU A 158 18.37 -6.44 6.63
CA LEU A 158 19.74 -6.95 6.71
C LEU A 158 20.17 -7.29 8.13
N GLU A 159 19.67 -6.58 9.15
CA GLU A 159 19.94 -6.89 10.56
C GLU A 159 19.25 -8.19 11.01
N ALA A 160 18.09 -8.51 10.43
CA ALA A 160 17.36 -9.76 10.68
C ALA A 160 17.96 -10.96 9.92
N ALA A 161 18.59 -10.74 8.77
CA ALA A 161 19.11 -11.79 7.88
C ALA A 161 20.48 -12.38 8.32
N VAL A 162 21.17 -11.79 9.30
CA VAL A 162 22.48 -12.28 9.78
C VAL A 162 22.42 -13.68 10.40
N HIS A 163 21.23 -14.21 10.72
CA HIS A 163 21.16 -15.38 11.59
C HIS A 163 21.02 -16.77 10.93
N ASN A 164 20.74 -16.95 9.64
CA ASN A 164 20.71 -18.31 9.05
C ASN A 164 20.59 -18.29 7.52
N ARG A 165 21.59 -18.78 6.79
CA ARG A 165 21.42 -19.26 5.40
C ARG A 165 22.41 -20.39 5.10
N LEU A 166 21.97 -21.37 4.32
CA LEU A 166 22.67 -21.76 3.09
C LEU A 166 21.88 -22.64 2.08
N ASP A 167 20.58 -22.92 2.26
CA ASP A 167 19.78 -23.66 1.24
C ASP A 167 18.59 -22.87 0.62
N MET A 168 18.56 -21.54 0.75
CA MET A 168 17.32 -20.72 0.66
C MET A 168 17.08 -19.93 -0.65
N THR A 169 17.86 -20.13 -1.72
CA THR A 169 17.96 -19.14 -2.82
C THR A 169 16.87 -19.23 -3.90
N ASN A 170 16.23 -20.38 -4.12
CA ASN A 170 15.18 -20.53 -5.13
C ASN A 170 13.76 -20.30 -4.56
N ASP A 171 13.50 -20.72 -3.32
CA ASP A 171 12.17 -20.58 -2.70
C ASP A 171 11.80 -19.11 -2.42
N LEU A 172 12.78 -18.25 -2.12
CA LEU A 172 12.56 -16.83 -1.83
C LEU A 172 12.17 -15.98 -3.05
N LEU A 173 12.63 -16.35 -4.25
CA LEU A 173 12.22 -15.65 -5.48
C LEU A 173 10.79 -16.03 -5.87
N ASP A 174 10.43 -17.31 -5.73
CA ASP A 174 9.06 -17.77 -5.93
C ASP A 174 8.10 -17.20 -4.87
N GLU A 175 8.54 -17.08 -3.62
CA GLU A 175 7.75 -16.47 -2.54
C GLU A 175 7.59 -14.95 -2.73
N GLY A 176 8.64 -14.26 -3.22
CA GLY A 176 8.58 -12.85 -3.59
C GLY A 176 7.60 -12.57 -4.75
N ILE A 177 7.62 -13.39 -5.80
CA ILE A 177 6.67 -13.29 -6.92
C ILE A 177 5.24 -13.55 -6.42
N LYS A 178 5.04 -14.57 -5.58
CA LYS A 178 3.72 -14.83 -4.97
C LYS A 178 3.20 -13.67 -4.14
N ILE A 179 4.05 -12.98 -3.39
CA ILE A 179 3.66 -11.80 -2.61
C ILE A 179 3.13 -10.70 -3.53
N VAL A 180 3.84 -10.43 -4.62
CA VAL A 180 3.45 -9.44 -5.62
C VAL A 180 2.16 -9.86 -6.31
N ASP A 181 2.09 -11.09 -6.83
CA ASP A 181 0.91 -11.61 -7.53
C ASP A 181 -0.34 -11.57 -6.65
N HIS A 182 -0.27 -12.07 -5.41
CA HIS A 182 -1.39 -12.00 -4.47
C HIS A 182 -1.75 -10.58 -4.07
N GLY A 183 -0.76 -9.67 -4.00
CA GLY A 183 -0.98 -8.25 -3.78
C GLY A 183 -1.80 -7.63 -4.91
N PHE A 184 -1.41 -7.85 -6.17
CA PHE A 184 -2.15 -7.38 -7.34
C PHE A 184 -3.52 -8.06 -7.47
N GLU A 185 -3.62 -9.35 -7.16
CA GLU A 185 -4.87 -10.09 -7.05
C GLU A 185 -5.86 -9.42 -6.10
N ASN A 186 -5.41 -9.12 -4.88
CA ASN A 186 -6.22 -8.47 -3.87
C ASN A 186 -6.54 -7.01 -4.17
N MET A 187 -5.73 -6.30 -4.96
CA MET A 187 -5.92 -4.88 -5.26
C MET A 187 -6.79 -4.61 -6.49
N PHE A 188 -6.70 -5.45 -7.52
CA PHE A 188 -7.24 -5.15 -8.85
C PHE A 188 -8.13 -6.25 -9.44
N TYR A 189 -7.91 -7.51 -9.08
CA TYR A 189 -8.63 -8.62 -9.71
C TYR A 189 -9.81 -9.10 -8.88
N LYS A 190 -9.66 -9.17 -7.55
CA LYS A 190 -10.77 -9.48 -6.65
C LYS A 190 -11.78 -8.34 -6.64
N GLU A 191 -13.03 -8.71 -6.37
CA GLU A 191 -14.09 -7.75 -6.14
C GLU A 191 -14.02 -7.21 -4.71
N HIS A 192 -14.21 -5.89 -4.57
CA HIS A 192 -14.20 -5.20 -3.29
C HIS A 192 -15.64 -4.84 -2.97
N HIS A 193 -16.31 -5.64 -2.16
CA HIS A 193 -17.75 -5.50 -1.95
C HIS A 193 -18.06 -4.39 -0.94
N LEU A 194 -19.19 -3.70 -1.14
CA LEU A 194 -19.83 -3.02 -0.02
C LEU A 194 -20.64 -4.04 0.77
N ALA A 195 -20.64 -3.88 2.09
CA ALA A 195 -21.47 -4.63 3.00
C ALA A 195 -22.20 -3.67 3.94
N THR A 196 -23.28 -4.13 4.54
CA THR A 196 -24.01 -3.38 5.58
C THR A 196 -24.11 -4.19 6.85
N VAL A 197 -24.05 -3.50 7.99
CA VAL A 197 -24.32 -4.11 9.29
C VAL A 197 -25.82 -4.27 9.47
N GLU A 198 -26.22 -5.43 10.01
CA GLU A 198 -27.62 -5.77 10.25
C GLU A 198 -28.14 -5.11 11.51
N HIS A 199 -29.34 -4.53 11.41
CA HIS A 199 -30.01 -3.84 12.50
C HIS A 199 -31.40 -4.45 12.74
N ASP A 200 -31.83 -4.49 13.99
CA ASP A 200 -33.20 -4.85 14.32
C ASP A 200 -34.18 -3.71 13.97
N LYS A 201 -35.48 -3.99 14.10
CA LYS A 201 -36.57 -3.03 13.83
C LYS A 201 -36.50 -1.74 14.68
N ASP A 202 -35.78 -1.77 15.80
CA ASP A 202 -35.63 -0.65 16.73
C ASP A 202 -34.31 0.10 16.47
N GLY A 203 -33.53 -0.33 15.45
CA GLY A 203 -32.27 0.26 15.04
C GLY A 203 -31.06 -0.25 15.83
N ASN A 204 -31.18 -1.32 16.61
CA ASN A 204 -30.02 -1.86 17.33
C ASN A 204 -29.22 -2.82 16.45
N VAL A 205 -27.89 -2.73 16.50
CA VAL A 205 -26.99 -3.69 15.83
C VAL A 205 -27.27 -5.12 16.27
N ILE A 206 -27.44 -6.02 15.31
CA ILE A 206 -27.57 -7.46 15.53
C ILE A 206 -26.19 -8.09 15.58
N TYR A 207 -25.94 -8.92 16.59
CA TYR A 207 -24.67 -9.63 16.76
C TYR A 207 -24.83 -11.13 16.53
N ALA A 208 -23.84 -11.74 15.90
CA ALA A 208 -23.80 -13.17 15.62
C ALA A 208 -23.78 -14.00 16.91
N LYS A 209 -24.50 -15.13 16.89
CA LYS A 209 -24.60 -16.08 18.02
C LYS A 209 -24.37 -17.51 17.55
N ASP A 210 -23.78 -18.31 18.43
CA ASP A 210 -23.61 -19.75 18.21
C ASP A 210 -24.95 -20.50 18.35
N GLU A 211 -24.95 -21.81 18.07
CA GLU A 211 -26.14 -22.68 18.19
C GLU A 211 -26.75 -22.70 19.60
N ASN A 212 -25.98 -22.32 20.63
CA ASN A 212 -26.40 -22.27 22.03
C ASN A 212 -26.87 -20.86 22.44
N GLY A 213 -26.84 -19.88 21.53
CA GLY A 213 -27.23 -18.50 21.79
C GLY A 213 -26.14 -17.63 22.42
N ASN A 214 -24.89 -18.10 22.52
CA ASN A 214 -23.77 -17.29 23.01
C ASN A 214 -23.24 -16.37 21.90
N PRO A 215 -22.82 -15.13 22.21
CA PRO A 215 -22.22 -14.24 21.21
C PRO A 215 -20.95 -14.82 20.60
N ILE A 216 -20.88 -14.84 19.27
CA ILE A 216 -19.65 -15.11 18.53
C ILE A 216 -18.76 -13.87 18.62
N ARG A 217 -17.45 -14.10 18.76
CA ARG A 217 -16.47 -13.03 18.91
C ARG A 217 -15.43 -13.08 17.81
N ASP A 218 -14.98 -11.90 17.38
CA ASP A 218 -13.87 -11.74 16.44
C ASP A 218 -12.53 -12.20 17.05
N SER A 219 -11.46 -12.11 16.26
CA SER A 219 -10.10 -12.48 16.68
C SER A 219 -9.59 -11.69 17.90
N HIS A 220 -10.15 -10.51 18.13
CA HIS A 220 -9.83 -9.59 19.22
C HIS A 220 -10.74 -9.77 20.45
N GLY A 221 -11.70 -10.68 20.37
CA GLY A 221 -12.67 -10.94 21.43
C GLY A 221 -13.82 -9.94 21.50
N ASN A 222 -14.09 -9.14 20.47
CA ASN A 222 -15.27 -8.27 20.40
C ASN A 222 -16.48 -9.04 19.86
N PRO A 223 -17.72 -8.72 20.29
CA PRO A 223 -18.92 -9.30 19.68
C PRO A 223 -18.97 -8.99 18.18
N GLN A 224 -19.15 -10.00 17.35
CA GLN A 224 -19.17 -9.86 15.89
C GLN A 224 -20.54 -9.35 15.41
N PRO A 225 -20.64 -8.17 14.78
CA PRO A 225 -21.87 -7.74 14.14
C PRO A 225 -22.25 -8.69 13.01
N LEU A 226 -23.53 -8.97 12.85
CA LEU A 226 -24.04 -9.64 11.67
C LEU A 226 -24.04 -8.64 10.51
N TYR A 227 -23.65 -9.08 9.31
CA TYR A 227 -23.62 -8.25 8.11
C TYR A 227 -23.90 -9.11 6.88
N HIS A 228 -24.26 -8.45 5.79
CA HIS A 228 -24.31 -9.07 4.47
C HIS A 228 -23.63 -8.17 3.43
N TYR A 229 -23.11 -8.81 2.39
CA TYR A 229 -22.63 -8.12 1.20
C TYR A 229 -23.82 -7.60 0.41
N LEU A 230 -23.73 -6.35 -0.04
CA LEU A 230 -24.76 -5.73 -0.84
C LEU A 230 -24.85 -6.40 -2.21
N THR A 231 -26.07 -6.64 -2.64
CA THR A 231 -26.37 -6.92 -4.05
C THR A 231 -26.20 -5.64 -4.89
N PRO A 232 -26.03 -5.75 -6.22
CA PRO A 232 -25.97 -4.58 -7.09
C PRO A 232 -27.18 -3.64 -6.95
N GLU A 233 -28.37 -4.19 -6.73
CA GLU A 233 -29.60 -3.40 -6.52
C GLU A 233 -29.57 -2.62 -5.20
N GLU A 234 -29.03 -3.22 -4.13
CA GLU A 234 -28.86 -2.53 -2.85
C GLU A 234 -27.77 -1.45 -2.93
N GLU A 235 -26.68 -1.67 -3.67
CA GLU A 235 -25.62 -0.65 -3.89
C GLU A 235 -26.18 0.60 -4.63
N GLU A 236 -27.20 0.45 -5.47
CA GLU A 236 -27.87 1.58 -6.14
C GLU A 236 -28.83 2.35 -5.21
N HIS A 237 -29.29 1.74 -4.11
CA HIS A 237 -30.33 2.26 -3.23
C HIS A 237 -29.88 2.36 -1.76
N LEU A 238 -28.67 2.89 -1.54
CA LEU A 238 -28.11 3.10 -0.21
C LEU A 238 -29.00 4.04 0.62
N GLN A 239 -29.25 3.65 1.87
CA GLN A 239 -30.10 4.35 2.80
C GLN A 239 -29.33 5.42 3.55
N LYS A 240 -29.99 6.56 3.76
CA LYS A 240 -29.45 7.64 4.58
C LYS A 240 -29.76 7.41 6.05
N GLY A 241 -28.80 7.74 6.91
CA GLY A 241 -29.00 7.85 8.34
C GLY A 241 -29.89 9.02 8.73
N SER A 242 -30.15 9.13 10.02
CA SER A 242 -30.93 10.20 10.64
C SER A 242 -30.39 11.62 10.36
N ASP A 243 -29.10 11.75 10.06
CA ASP A 243 -28.44 13.01 9.68
C ASP A 243 -28.59 13.35 8.18
N GLY A 244 -29.29 12.50 7.42
CA GLY A 244 -29.54 12.68 5.99
C GLY A 244 -28.37 12.27 5.09
N LYS A 245 -27.36 11.56 5.60
CA LYS A 245 -26.20 11.09 4.84
C LYS A 245 -26.11 9.58 4.76
N VAL A 246 -25.48 9.08 3.70
CA VAL A 246 -25.05 7.69 3.61
C VAL A 246 -23.68 7.56 4.29
N HIS A 247 -23.56 6.69 5.28
CA HIS A 247 -22.33 6.48 6.05
C HIS A 247 -21.58 5.27 5.52
N VAL A 248 -20.33 5.48 5.09
CA VAL A 248 -19.47 4.41 4.57
C VAL A 248 -18.13 4.40 5.31
N PHE A 249 -17.84 3.28 5.95
CA PHE A 249 -16.55 3.01 6.58
C PHE A 249 -15.56 2.38 5.58
N LEU A 250 -14.34 2.90 5.55
CA LEU A 250 -13.22 2.38 4.76
C LEU A 250 -12.25 1.66 5.69
N ASN A 251 -12.12 0.35 5.51
CA ASN A 251 -11.37 -0.51 6.40
C ASN A 251 -9.84 -0.34 6.29
N GLY A 252 -9.16 -0.71 7.38
CA GLY A 252 -7.71 -0.66 7.50
C GLY A 252 -6.97 -1.82 6.82
N ILE A 253 -5.70 -1.98 7.19
CA ILE A 253 -4.85 -3.12 6.83
C ILE A 253 -5.07 -4.26 7.85
N PHE A 254 -4.81 -5.52 7.46
CA PHE A 254 -4.94 -6.68 8.37
C PHE A 254 -6.33 -6.83 9.01
N THR A 255 -7.36 -6.34 8.33
CA THR A 255 -8.72 -6.32 8.86
C THR A 255 -9.54 -7.34 8.09
N THR A 256 -9.95 -8.41 8.76
CA THR A 256 -10.93 -9.37 8.22
C THR A 256 -12.29 -8.68 7.99
N PRO A 257 -13.18 -9.24 7.15
CA PRO A 257 -14.53 -8.68 6.98
C PRO A 257 -15.31 -8.52 8.29
N ASP A 258 -15.13 -9.45 9.23
CA ASP A 258 -15.77 -9.41 10.56
C ASP A 258 -15.25 -8.25 11.41
N GLU A 259 -13.95 -8.00 11.39
CA GLU A 259 -13.34 -6.85 12.07
C GLU A 259 -13.69 -5.54 11.37
N ALA A 260 -13.87 -5.54 10.04
CA ALA A 260 -14.32 -4.37 9.30
C ALA A 260 -15.75 -3.99 9.70
N ALA A 261 -16.64 -4.97 9.86
CA ALA A 261 -17.99 -4.76 10.38
C ALA A 261 -17.96 -4.23 11.82
N HIS A 262 -17.13 -4.80 12.70
CA HIS A 262 -16.94 -4.29 14.06
C HIS A 262 -16.45 -2.84 14.06
N ASN A 263 -15.44 -2.51 13.24
CA ASN A 263 -14.87 -1.17 13.17
C ASN A 263 -15.87 -0.16 12.59
N ALA A 264 -16.70 -0.55 11.61
CA ALA A 264 -17.78 0.29 11.09
C ALA A 264 -18.76 0.71 12.20
N VAL A 265 -19.08 -0.20 13.12
CA VAL A 265 -19.93 0.10 14.29
C VAL A 265 -19.17 0.89 15.36
N GLN A 266 -17.92 0.55 15.66
CA GLN A 266 -17.14 1.21 16.70
C GLN A 266 -16.87 2.68 16.37
N LEU A 267 -16.59 2.97 15.11
CA LEU A 267 -16.15 4.28 14.64
C LEU A 267 -17.30 5.17 14.15
N SER A 268 -18.50 4.61 14.02
CA SER A 268 -19.71 5.36 13.69
C SER A 268 -20.09 6.39 14.76
N ASP A 269 -20.50 7.57 14.31
CA ASP A 269 -21.07 8.63 15.14
C ASP A 269 -22.46 8.27 15.71
N ASN A 270 -23.24 7.43 15.00
CA ASN A 270 -24.55 6.97 15.44
C ASN A 270 -24.83 5.53 14.99
N LYS A 271 -24.52 4.58 15.86
CA LYS A 271 -24.61 3.12 15.65
C LYS A 271 -25.99 2.57 15.29
N ASN A 272 -27.03 3.40 15.34
CA ASN A 272 -28.39 2.97 15.02
C ASN A 272 -28.81 3.32 13.58
N ASP A 273 -28.00 4.12 12.88
CA ASP A 273 -28.22 4.44 11.48
C ASP A 273 -27.66 3.33 10.57
N PRO A 274 -28.14 3.21 9.31
CA PRO A 274 -27.52 2.31 8.35
C PRO A 274 -26.05 2.64 8.14
N HIS A 275 -25.18 1.63 8.32
CA HIS A 275 -23.74 1.76 8.13
C HIS A 275 -23.26 0.76 7.11
N TYR A 276 -22.66 1.32 6.05
CA TYR A 276 -21.99 0.55 5.03
C TYR A 276 -20.50 0.49 5.32
N PHE A 277 -19.83 -0.55 4.87
CA PHE A 277 -18.39 -0.63 4.91
C PHE A 277 -17.85 -1.27 3.63
N LEU A 278 -16.74 -0.73 3.15
CA LEU A 278 -16.05 -1.26 1.98
C LEU A 278 -15.06 -2.33 2.43
N VAL A 279 -15.26 -3.55 1.93
CA VAL A 279 -14.39 -4.68 2.24
C VAL A 279 -13.24 -4.72 1.25
N PHE A 280 -12.05 -4.35 1.73
CA PHE A 280 -10.81 -4.67 1.03
C PHE A 280 -10.49 -6.18 1.21
N PRO A 281 -10.21 -6.94 0.14
CA PRO A 281 -9.86 -8.36 0.22
C PRO A 281 -8.69 -8.61 1.18
N HIS A 282 -8.95 -9.41 2.22
CA HIS A 282 -7.98 -9.76 3.24
C HIS A 282 -6.94 -10.77 2.74
N SER A 283 -5.68 -10.60 3.16
CA SER A 283 -4.66 -11.65 3.12
C SER A 283 -4.15 -11.98 4.52
N ASP A 284 -4.04 -13.27 4.84
CA ASP A 284 -3.40 -13.74 6.09
C ASP A 284 -1.88 -13.49 6.09
N SER A 285 -1.29 -13.05 4.97
CA SER A 285 0.14 -12.79 4.84
C SER A 285 0.51 -11.35 5.19
N LEU A 286 1.31 -11.18 6.24
CA LEU A 286 1.94 -9.92 6.64
C LEU A 286 2.67 -9.23 5.48
N LEU A 287 3.34 -10.01 4.64
CA LEU A 287 4.12 -9.49 3.52
C LEU A 287 3.22 -9.01 2.36
N VAL A 288 2.11 -9.70 2.09
CA VAL A 288 1.15 -9.29 1.03
C VAL A 288 0.44 -8.01 1.43
N GLU A 289 -0.11 -7.93 2.64
CA GLU A 289 -0.75 -6.70 3.12
C GLU A 289 0.24 -5.55 3.25
N GLY A 290 1.49 -5.82 3.66
CA GLY A 290 2.58 -4.84 3.67
C GLY A 290 2.89 -4.31 2.27
N PHE A 291 2.93 -5.17 1.26
CA PHE A 291 3.07 -4.78 -0.14
C PHE A 291 1.92 -3.90 -0.62
N ILE A 292 0.67 -4.26 -0.30
CA ILE A 292 -0.52 -3.45 -0.64
C ILE A 292 -0.44 -2.06 0.01
N ALA A 293 -0.10 -1.97 1.30
CA ALA A 293 0.07 -0.66 1.96
C ALA A 293 1.20 0.16 1.32
N GLY A 294 2.34 -0.46 1.01
CA GLY A 294 3.44 0.22 0.31
C GLY A 294 3.02 0.74 -1.07
N TYR A 295 2.27 -0.07 -1.83
CA TYR A 295 1.70 0.33 -3.11
C TYR A 295 0.77 1.54 -2.96
N GLN A 296 -0.18 1.50 -2.01
CA GLN A 296 -1.07 2.63 -1.75
C GLN A 296 -0.31 3.89 -1.30
N TYR A 297 0.83 3.75 -0.62
CA TYR A 297 1.58 4.88 -0.10
C TYR A 297 2.43 5.59 -1.16
N VAL A 298 3.01 4.82 -2.09
CA VAL A 298 4.03 5.33 -3.02
C VAL A 298 3.53 5.38 -4.46
N LEU A 299 2.70 4.43 -4.88
CA LEU A 299 2.39 4.18 -6.30
C LEU A 299 0.93 4.47 -6.68
N GLU A 300 -0.01 4.26 -5.76
CA GLU A 300 -1.44 4.40 -6.08
C GLU A 300 -1.79 5.82 -6.54
N GLY A 301 -2.39 5.89 -7.73
CA GLY A 301 -2.61 7.14 -8.46
C GLY A 301 -2.25 6.97 -9.93
N ASP A 302 -1.75 8.02 -10.57
CA ASP A 302 -1.46 8.03 -12.01
C ASP A 302 -0.31 7.09 -12.39
N LEU A 303 0.60 6.83 -11.44
CA LEU A 303 1.79 6.03 -11.68
C LEU A 303 1.48 4.52 -11.65
N GLY A 304 0.85 4.06 -10.57
CA GLY A 304 0.55 2.64 -10.38
C GLY A 304 -0.84 2.22 -10.86
N GLY A 305 -1.79 3.14 -10.97
CA GLY A 305 -3.22 2.85 -11.04
C GLY A 305 -3.92 2.96 -9.69
N LEU A 306 -5.26 2.90 -9.70
CA LEU A 306 -6.09 2.93 -8.49
C LEU A 306 -6.58 1.52 -8.15
N THR A 307 -6.49 1.13 -6.88
CA THR A 307 -7.07 -0.12 -6.39
C THR A 307 -8.59 -0.11 -6.57
N ASN A 308 -9.21 -1.29 -6.59
CA ASN A 308 -10.67 -1.40 -6.72
C ASN A 308 -11.41 -0.73 -5.55
N SER A 309 -10.84 -0.75 -4.34
CA SER A 309 -11.38 0.00 -3.21
C SER A 309 -11.40 1.51 -3.49
N THR A 310 -10.30 2.05 -3.99
CA THR A 310 -10.20 3.49 -4.30
C THR A 310 -11.14 3.89 -5.44
N LYS A 311 -11.32 3.03 -6.45
CA LYS A 311 -12.32 3.23 -7.51
C LYS A 311 -13.75 3.21 -6.96
N LYS A 312 -14.08 2.26 -6.08
CA LYS A 312 -15.40 2.21 -5.41
C LYS A 312 -15.65 3.47 -4.57
N PHE A 313 -14.64 3.94 -3.84
CA PHE A 313 -14.72 5.22 -3.12
C PHE A 313 -15.00 6.40 -4.08
N GLN A 314 -14.27 6.50 -5.20
CA GLN A 314 -14.53 7.56 -6.19
C GLN A 314 -15.96 7.48 -6.74
N HIS A 315 -16.47 6.28 -7.01
CA HIS A 315 -17.86 6.08 -7.45
C HIS A 315 -18.87 6.57 -6.42
N LEU A 316 -18.69 6.23 -5.14
CA LEU A 316 -19.53 6.74 -4.05
C LEU A 316 -19.48 8.27 -3.98
N LEU A 317 -18.29 8.86 -4.13
CA LEU A 317 -18.13 10.31 -4.11
C LEU A 317 -18.87 11.00 -5.27
N TYR A 318 -18.80 10.45 -6.48
CA TYR A 318 -19.56 10.98 -7.62
C TYR A 318 -21.07 10.86 -7.45
N SER A 319 -21.54 9.73 -6.91
CA SER A 319 -22.98 9.45 -6.80
C SER A 319 -23.64 10.15 -5.62
N LEU A 320 -22.91 10.29 -4.50
CA LEU A 320 -23.48 10.74 -3.22
C LEU A 320 -22.84 12.01 -2.66
N GLY A 321 -21.68 12.43 -3.18
CA GLY A 321 -20.90 13.50 -2.56
C GLY A 321 -21.60 14.87 -2.50
N ASN A 322 -22.57 15.10 -3.39
CA ASN A 322 -23.43 16.29 -3.42
C ASN A 322 -24.83 16.07 -2.84
N THR A 323 -25.17 14.86 -2.41
CA THR A 323 -26.50 14.52 -1.87
C THR A 323 -26.44 14.05 -0.42
N GLY A 324 -25.25 13.94 0.17
CA GLY A 324 -25.04 13.59 1.58
C GLY A 324 -24.25 12.29 1.71
N LEU A 325 -22.93 12.41 1.77
CA LEU A 325 -22.00 11.29 1.97
C LEU A 325 -21.17 11.52 3.23
N HIS A 326 -21.06 10.51 4.08
CA HIS A 326 -20.17 10.50 5.22
C HIS A 326 -19.17 9.35 5.08
N ILE A 327 -17.88 9.65 5.25
CA ILE A 327 -16.79 8.70 5.12
C ILE A 327 -16.00 8.63 6.42
N ASP A 328 -15.93 7.43 6.99
CA ASP A 328 -15.05 7.11 8.10
C ASP A 328 -13.86 6.31 7.56
N GLY A 329 -12.64 6.83 7.71
CA GLY A 329 -11.41 6.16 7.27
C GLY A 329 -10.49 5.83 8.43
N HIS A 330 -10.24 4.55 8.70
CA HIS A 330 -9.28 4.13 9.73
C HIS A 330 -7.99 3.61 9.11
N SER A 331 -6.83 3.95 9.68
CA SER A 331 -5.54 3.40 9.27
C SER A 331 -5.30 3.57 7.76
N ARG A 332 -5.01 2.49 7.03
CA ARG A 332 -4.92 2.43 5.55
C ARG A 332 -6.20 2.86 4.84
N GLY A 333 -7.38 2.69 5.43
CA GLY A 333 -8.66 3.13 4.84
C GLY A 333 -8.71 4.64 4.58
N SER A 334 -7.97 5.43 5.35
CA SER A 334 -7.77 6.86 5.07
C SER A 334 -7.04 7.12 3.74
N MET A 335 -6.17 6.20 3.29
CA MET A 335 -5.47 6.29 2.01
C MET A 335 -6.39 5.98 0.84
N THR A 336 -7.32 5.04 1.00
CA THR A 336 -8.37 4.80 -0.01
C THR A 336 -9.16 6.09 -0.30
N ALA A 337 -9.61 6.79 0.74
CA ALA A 337 -10.28 8.10 0.58
C ALA A 337 -9.31 9.17 0.06
N GLY A 338 -8.11 9.26 0.65
CA GLY A 338 -7.11 10.27 0.35
C GLY A 338 -6.59 10.20 -1.08
N ASN A 339 -6.08 9.05 -1.50
CA ASN A 339 -5.57 8.81 -2.86
C ASN A 339 -6.67 8.98 -3.90
N GLY A 340 -7.87 8.44 -3.64
CA GLY A 340 -9.01 8.58 -4.54
C GLY A 340 -9.41 10.04 -4.74
N SER A 341 -9.51 10.80 -3.65
CA SER A 341 -9.83 12.23 -3.70
C SER A 341 -8.73 13.04 -4.37
N TYR A 342 -7.47 12.77 -4.01
CA TYR A 342 -6.31 13.51 -4.50
C TYR A 342 -6.13 13.28 -6.01
N ASN A 343 -6.29 12.05 -6.48
CA ASN A 343 -6.26 11.70 -7.89
C ASN A 343 -7.34 12.48 -8.67
N LEU A 344 -8.58 12.57 -8.18
CA LEU A 344 -9.63 13.37 -8.83
C LEU A 344 -9.27 14.86 -8.88
N ALA A 345 -8.86 15.43 -7.75
CA ALA A 345 -8.50 16.85 -7.67
C ALA A 345 -7.31 17.20 -8.58
N LYS A 346 -6.30 16.32 -8.65
CA LYS A 346 -5.13 16.47 -9.54
C LYS A 346 -5.54 16.49 -11.02
N HIS A 347 -6.58 15.74 -11.40
CA HIS A 347 -7.15 15.75 -12.74
C HIS A 347 -8.14 16.89 -12.99
N GLY A 348 -8.25 17.86 -12.07
CA GLY A 348 -9.09 19.04 -12.24
C GLY A 348 -10.57 18.77 -11.99
N VAL A 349 -10.93 17.63 -11.39
CA VAL A 349 -12.31 17.38 -10.94
C VAL A 349 -12.60 18.27 -9.74
N HIS A 350 -13.78 18.89 -9.74
CA HIS A 350 -14.27 19.71 -8.63
C HIS A 350 -15.81 19.73 -8.63
N GLY A 351 -16.39 20.25 -7.54
CA GLY A 351 -17.85 20.39 -7.40
C GLY A 351 -18.65 19.11 -7.20
N ILE A 352 -18.01 18.00 -6.82
CA ILE A 352 -18.62 16.68 -6.61
C ILE A 352 -18.86 16.33 -5.13
N ALA A 353 -18.27 17.09 -4.19
CA ALA A 353 -18.21 16.74 -2.77
C ALA A 353 -18.84 17.79 -1.83
N LYS A 354 -19.88 18.53 -2.28
CA LYS A 354 -20.44 19.68 -1.55
C LYS A 354 -21.12 19.31 -0.24
N GLU A 355 -21.67 18.10 -0.14
CA GLU A 355 -22.34 17.56 1.03
C GLU A 355 -21.59 16.35 1.62
N THR A 356 -20.28 16.27 1.36
CA THR A 356 -19.43 15.20 1.85
C THR A 356 -18.75 15.59 3.16
N THR A 357 -18.76 14.70 4.13
CA THR A 357 -17.98 14.82 5.38
C THR A 357 -17.05 13.64 5.56
N ILE A 358 -15.87 13.88 6.15
CA ILE A 358 -14.83 12.87 6.32
C ILE A 358 -14.30 12.91 7.74
N ASN A 359 -14.23 11.73 8.36
CA ASN A 359 -13.65 11.44 9.65
C ASN A 359 -12.49 10.47 9.49
N PHE A 360 -11.32 10.81 10.01
CA PHE A 360 -10.13 9.96 9.95
C PHE A 360 -9.66 9.50 11.34
N PHE A 361 -9.44 8.21 11.50
CA PHE A 361 -9.03 7.59 12.77
C PHE A 361 -7.66 6.92 12.60
N GLY A 362 -6.66 7.37 13.36
CA GLY A 362 -5.27 6.94 13.18
C GLY A 362 -4.81 6.92 11.72
N PRO A 363 -5.05 7.97 10.92
CA PRO A 363 -4.94 7.88 9.47
C PRO A 363 -3.50 7.72 8.98
N ALA A 364 -3.27 6.79 8.05
CA ALA A 364 -2.03 6.69 7.29
C ALA A 364 -1.91 7.77 6.19
N PHE A 365 -3.01 8.39 5.78
CA PHE A 365 -3.02 9.53 4.87
C PHE A 365 -2.86 10.86 5.62
N ASN A 366 -2.27 11.87 4.98
CA ASN A 366 -2.12 13.18 5.59
C ASN A 366 -3.47 13.92 5.65
N THR A 367 -3.89 14.28 6.86
CA THR A 367 -5.20 14.88 7.14
C THR A 367 -5.29 16.31 6.60
N GLN A 368 -4.19 17.05 6.57
CA GLN A 368 -4.15 18.40 5.99
C GLN A 368 -4.33 18.35 4.47
N ASP A 369 -3.65 17.40 3.81
CA ASP A 369 -3.80 17.16 2.36
C ASP A 369 -5.24 16.73 2.02
N MET A 370 -5.86 15.91 2.88
CA MET A 370 -7.26 15.54 2.71
C MET A 370 -8.19 16.75 2.84
N ALA A 371 -7.99 17.62 3.84
CA ALA A 371 -8.78 18.84 4.00
C ALA A 371 -8.66 19.77 2.78
N ASP A 372 -7.45 19.94 2.26
CA ASP A 372 -7.19 20.76 1.07
C ASP A 372 -7.81 20.16 -0.19
N THR A 373 -7.77 18.83 -0.31
CA THR A 373 -8.36 18.10 -1.42
C THR A 373 -9.89 18.17 -1.39
N LEU A 374 -10.50 17.96 -0.23
CA LEU A 374 -11.95 18.06 -0.05
C LEU A 374 -12.45 19.48 -0.31
N TYR A 375 -11.67 20.51 0.05
CA TYR A 375 -11.96 21.90 -0.32
C TYR A 375 -12.02 22.10 -1.83
N ILE A 376 -11.10 21.54 -2.60
CA ILE A 376 -11.14 21.60 -4.07
C ILE A 376 -12.37 20.86 -4.59
N LEU A 377 -12.58 19.61 -4.18
CA LEU A 377 -13.64 18.75 -4.68
C LEU A 377 -15.05 19.27 -4.34
N SER A 378 -15.17 20.14 -3.33
CA SER A 378 -16.43 20.73 -2.89
C SER A 378 -16.66 22.16 -3.39
N ASP A 379 -15.80 22.72 -4.26
CA ASP A 379 -15.82 24.15 -4.63
C ASP A 379 -15.75 25.09 -3.41
N GLY A 380 -14.99 24.69 -2.39
CA GLY A 380 -14.84 25.42 -1.14
C GLY A 380 -16.03 25.35 -0.19
N LYS A 381 -17.00 24.45 -0.42
CA LYS A 381 -18.13 24.22 0.49
C LYS A 381 -17.75 23.45 1.75
N GLN A 382 -16.77 22.56 1.65
CA GLN A 382 -16.23 21.79 2.75
C GLN A 382 -14.80 22.26 3.01
N ASP A 383 -14.54 22.79 4.21
CA ASP A 383 -13.27 23.45 4.54
C ASP A 383 -12.53 22.78 5.70
N TYR A 384 -13.00 21.63 6.17
CA TYR A 384 -12.30 20.82 7.15
C TYR A 384 -12.61 19.33 7.00
N VAL A 385 -11.74 18.51 7.58
CA VAL A 385 -12.02 17.11 7.92
C VAL A 385 -11.84 16.90 9.41
N TYR A 386 -12.47 15.87 9.97
CA TYR A 386 -12.25 15.49 11.35
C TYR A 386 -11.16 14.42 11.46
N THR A 387 -10.42 14.46 12.57
CA THR A 387 -9.44 13.43 12.87
C THR A 387 -9.35 13.08 14.35
N GLN A 388 -9.02 11.82 14.61
CA GLN A 388 -8.54 11.30 15.88
C GLN A 388 -7.20 10.61 15.65
N GLY A 389 -6.15 11.00 16.37
CA GLY A 389 -4.82 10.42 16.25
C GLY A 389 -4.07 10.46 17.58
N HIS A 390 -3.52 9.33 18.00
CA HIS A 390 -2.75 9.24 19.23
C HIS A 390 -1.26 9.56 19.00
N ILE A 391 -0.58 10.24 19.93
CA ILE A 391 0.86 10.58 19.80
C ILE A 391 1.78 9.37 19.64
N LEU A 392 1.38 8.23 20.18
CA LEU A 392 2.11 6.95 20.08
C LEU A 392 1.47 5.99 19.06
N ASP A 393 0.71 6.52 18.10
CA ASP A 393 0.25 5.77 16.93
C ASP A 393 1.18 6.09 15.74
N PRO A 394 2.15 5.22 15.43
CA PRO A 394 3.11 5.48 14.36
C PRO A 394 2.47 5.50 12.96
N ILE A 395 1.29 4.90 12.78
CA ILE A 395 0.59 4.93 11.50
C ILE A 395 0.13 6.36 11.24
N SER A 396 -0.42 7.01 12.26
CA SER A 396 -0.82 8.42 12.16
C SER A 396 0.36 9.39 12.14
N THR A 397 1.28 9.27 13.09
CA THR A 397 2.30 10.30 13.33
C THR A 397 3.54 10.14 12.44
N VAL A 398 3.93 8.91 12.10
CA VAL A 398 5.15 8.64 11.31
C VAL A 398 4.81 8.43 9.85
N ILE A 399 3.85 7.55 9.55
CA ILE A 399 3.48 7.24 8.15
C ILE A 399 2.66 8.39 7.55
N GLY A 400 1.58 8.81 8.22
CA GLY A 400 0.72 9.88 7.74
C GLY A 400 1.22 11.31 8.02
N TYR A 401 2.30 11.46 8.80
CA TYR A 401 2.83 12.76 9.25
C TYR A 401 1.75 13.67 9.88
N ASN A 402 0.79 13.07 10.58
CA ASN A 402 -0.31 13.78 11.21
C ASN A 402 0.05 14.27 12.60
N PHE A 403 -0.44 15.47 12.95
CA PHE A 403 -0.34 15.97 14.32
C PHE A 403 -1.29 15.18 15.23
N PRO A 404 -0.83 14.72 16.41
CA PRO A 404 -1.66 13.95 17.31
C PRO A 404 -2.70 14.82 18.02
N THR A 405 -3.88 14.26 18.24
CA THR A 405 -5.00 14.88 18.92
C THR A 405 -5.17 14.37 20.36
N VAL A 406 -4.57 13.23 20.71
CA VAL A 406 -4.67 12.58 22.04
C VAL A 406 -3.31 12.07 22.52
N TYR A 407 -3.13 12.07 23.85
CA TYR A 407 -1.85 11.80 24.53
C TYR A 407 -1.96 10.82 25.71
N GLY A 408 -3.16 10.29 25.99
CA GLY A 408 -3.42 9.45 27.16
C GLY A 408 -2.77 8.07 27.05
N VAL A 409 -2.08 7.62 28.11
CA VAL A 409 -1.38 6.32 28.14
C VAL A 409 -1.69 5.58 29.43
N PRO A 410 -1.71 4.23 29.42
CA PRO A 410 -2.14 3.46 30.58
C PRO A 410 -1.15 3.62 31.73
N PHE A 411 -1.68 3.86 32.92
CA PHE A 411 -0.84 3.88 34.12
C PHE A 411 -0.33 2.47 34.45
N ARG A 412 0.98 2.27 34.31
CA ARG A 412 1.66 1.05 34.75
C ARG A 412 2.85 1.44 35.63
N PRO A 413 2.97 0.91 36.87
CA PRO A 413 4.08 1.25 37.76
C PRO A 413 5.46 1.06 37.11
N TYR A 414 5.58 0.08 36.22
CA TYR A 414 6.80 -0.18 35.46
C TYR A 414 7.21 0.98 34.52
N TYR A 415 6.26 1.73 33.96
CA TYR A 415 6.56 2.89 33.11
C TYR A 415 7.18 4.06 33.90
N LEU A 416 6.93 4.15 35.21
CA LEU A 416 7.60 5.14 36.06
C LEU A 416 9.07 4.78 36.29
N LEU A 417 9.38 3.49 36.39
CA LEU A 417 10.73 2.98 36.60
C LEU A 417 11.54 2.95 35.29
N HIS A 418 10.87 2.79 34.16
CA HIS A 418 11.48 2.73 32.83
C HIS A 418 10.69 3.56 31.80
N PRO A 419 10.78 4.91 31.85
CA PRO A 419 9.97 5.79 31.00
C PRO A 419 10.27 5.64 29.51
N SER A 420 11.48 5.21 29.13
CA SER A 420 11.87 4.96 27.74
C SER A 420 11.17 3.75 27.11
N ILE A 421 10.64 2.82 27.90
CA ILE A 421 9.96 1.61 27.38
C ILE A 421 8.53 1.92 26.94
N LEU A 422 7.90 2.94 27.53
CA LEU A 422 6.52 3.34 27.21
C LEU A 422 6.33 3.60 25.71
N PRO A 423 7.06 4.52 25.05
CA PRO A 423 6.86 4.76 23.63
C PRO A 423 7.13 3.53 22.78
N MET A 424 8.19 2.75 23.06
CA MET A 424 8.49 1.52 22.32
C MET A 424 7.36 0.50 22.39
N ARG A 425 6.78 0.30 23.58
CA ARG A 425 5.73 -0.68 23.79
C ARG A 425 4.40 -0.27 23.17
N GLU A 426 3.99 0.99 23.36
CA GLU A 426 2.71 1.47 22.82
C GLU A 426 2.77 1.60 21.29
N MET A 427 3.88 2.14 20.73
CA MET A 427 4.06 2.21 19.27
C MET A 427 4.19 0.82 18.65
N GLY A 428 4.93 -0.10 19.28
CA GLY A 428 5.05 -1.48 18.80
C GLY A 428 3.70 -2.21 18.84
N GLY A 429 2.90 -2.02 19.90
CA GLY A 429 1.56 -2.58 19.99
C GLY A 429 0.60 -2.01 18.94
N ALA A 430 0.67 -0.71 18.66
CA ALA A 430 -0.08 -0.09 17.57
C ALA A 430 0.32 -0.65 16.20
N PHE A 431 1.62 -0.76 15.92
CA PHE A 431 2.12 -1.27 14.65
C PHE A 431 1.78 -2.75 14.41
N LEU A 432 1.80 -3.56 15.47
CA LEU A 432 1.46 -4.99 15.41
C LEU A 432 -0.04 -5.28 15.55
N GLY A 433 -0.90 -4.25 15.57
CA GLY A 433 -2.35 -4.42 15.59
C GLY A 433 -2.92 -4.91 16.93
N PHE A 434 -2.22 -4.75 18.06
CA PHE A 434 -2.72 -5.22 19.35
C PHE A 434 -4.03 -4.52 19.74
N ASN A 435 -4.90 -5.24 20.47
CA ASN A 435 -6.13 -4.68 21.03
C ASN A 435 -6.19 -4.93 22.55
N PRO A 436 -6.24 -3.88 23.39
CA PRO A 436 -6.30 -2.45 23.08
C PRO A 436 -4.91 -1.85 22.76
N SER A 437 -4.84 -0.94 21.79
CA SER A 437 -3.65 -0.17 21.44
C SER A 437 -3.99 1.29 21.13
N THR A 438 -2.96 2.12 21.02
CA THR A 438 -3.06 3.52 20.59
C THR A 438 -3.59 3.69 19.16
N HIS A 439 -3.66 2.61 18.36
CA HIS A 439 -4.18 2.61 16.99
C HIS A 439 -5.61 2.06 16.84
N ASN A 440 -6.06 1.19 17.76
CA ASN A 440 -7.35 0.50 17.64
C ASN A 440 -8.43 1.06 18.59
N CYS A 441 -8.09 2.03 19.44
CA CYS A 441 -8.94 2.54 20.51
C CYS A 441 -9.67 3.85 20.21
N TYR A 442 -9.87 4.17 18.92
CA TYR A 442 -10.60 5.36 18.47
C TYR A 442 -12.12 5.19 18.48
N GLY A 443 -12.86 6.29 18.34
CA GLY A 443 -14.33 6.30 18.31
C GLY A 443 -14.97 5.84 19.63
N ASP A 444 -16.10 5.16 19.55
CA ASP A 444 -16.78 4.59 20.73
C ASP A 444 -16.19 3.22 21.12
N ALA A 445 -14.90 3.24 21.44
CA ALA A 445 -14.13 2.06 21.79
C ALA A 445 -14.51 1.47 23.17
N SER A 446 -14.04 0.25 23.42
CA SER A 446 -14.32 -0.49 24.65
C SER A 446 -13.97 0.26 25.94
N PRO A 447 -14.59 -0.07 27.09
CA PRO A 447 -14.22 0.52 28.39
C PRO A 447 -12.73 0.38 28.72
N LYS A 448 -12.10 -0.71 28.26
CA LYS A 448 -10.66 -0.95 28.42
C LYS A 448 -9.83 0.05 27.60
N CYS A 449 -10.23 0.34 26.37
CA CYS A 449 -9.64 1.41 25.56
C CYS A 449 -9.76 2.77 26.26
N LYS A 450 -10.96 3.13 26.72
CA LYS A 450 -11.23 4.39 27.42
C LYS A 450 -10.41 4.52 28.72
N THR A 451 -10.24 3.42 29.45
CA THR A 451 -9.42 3.39 30.67
C THR A 451 -7.94 3.55 30.37
N ASN A 452 -7.45 2.93 29.29
CA ASN A 452 -6.03 2.93 28.96
C ASN A 452 -5.57 4.23 28.28
N TYR A 453 -6.36 4.77 27.36
CA TYR A 453 -5.94 5.86 26.47
C TYR A 453 -6.82 7.11 26.57
N GLY A 454 -7.90 7.06 27.35
CA GLY A 454 -8.88 8.12 27.47
C GLY A 454 -9.93 8.10 26.36
N SER A 455 -10.78 9.12 26.34
CA SER A 455 -11.73 9.35 25.25
C SER A 455 -11.10 10.22 24.16
N PHE A 456 -11.45 9.95 22.91
CA PHE A 456 -10.96 10.68 21.75
C PHE A 456 -12.04 11.66 21.30
N ASP A 457 -11.77 12.96 21.41
CA ASP A 457 -12.60 13.98 20.80
C ASP A 457 -12.13 14.25 19.37
N PHE A 458 -13.07 14.38 18.44
CA PHE A 458 -12.74 14.80 17.08
C PHE A 458 -12.10 16.19 17.08
N LYS A 459 -10.99 16.33 16.33
CA LYS A 459 -10.41 17.62 16.00
C LYS A 459 -10.63 17.95 14.53
N LYS A 460 -10.98 19.19 14.26
CA LYS A 460 -11.09 19.72 12.91
C LYS A 460 -9.70 20.10 12.41
N VAL A 461 -9.34 19.59 11.23
CA VAL A 461 -8.21 20.07 10.44
C VAL A 461 -8.78 20.88 9.29
N TYR A 462 -8.57 22.20 9.35
CA TYR A 462 -9.08 23.13 8.35
C TYR A 462 -8.17 23.17 7.13
N SER A 463 -8.75 23.36 5.94
CA SER A 463 -8.00 23.57 4.71
C SER A 463 -7.20 24.86 4.78
N THR A 464 -5.93 24.79 4.36
CA THR A 464 -5.06 25.96 4.16
C THR A 464 -5.46 26.79 2.93
N ARG A 465 -6.35 26.28 2.08
CA ARG A 465 -6.80 26.93 0.84
C ARG A 465 -7.92 27.96 1.03
N THR A 466 -8.55 27.99 2.21
CA THR A 466 -9.63 28.92 2.58
C THR A 466 -9.26 30.41 2.43
N GLY A 467 -7.97 30.74 2.47
CA GLY A 467 -7.45 32.11 2.30
C GLY A 467 -7.19 32.56 0.85
N ASN A 468 -7.19 31.64 -0.13
CA ASN A 468 -6.93 31.95 -1.54
C ASN A 468 -8.24 32.17 -2.30
N LYS A 469 -8.98 33.24 -1.97
CA LYS A 469 -9.98 33.79 -2.90
C LYS A 469 -9.22 34.50 -4.02
N LYS A 470 -9.07 33.85 -5.17
CA LYS A 470 -8.78 34.55 -6.43
C LYS A 470 -10.05 34.69 -7.23
#